data_AF-A0A4R3ADG0-F1
#
_entry.id   AF-A0A4R3ADG0-F1
#
_cell.length_a   1.000
_cell.length_b   1.000
_cell.length_c   1.000
_cell.angle_alpha   90.00
_cell.angle_beta   90.00
_cell.angle_gamma   90.00
#
_symmetry.space_group_name_H-M   'P 1'
#
loop_
_entity.id
_entity.type
_entity.pdbx_description
1 polymer ?
#
loop_
_entity_poly.entity_id
_entity_poly.type
_entity_poly.pdbx_seq_one_letter_code
_entity_poly.pdbx_strand_id
1 'polypeptide(L)'
;MKKVISGSAALIMFCTLLSCGQKKDAVAYNNELMTIINSEEVHISEMNSAMQSKKYDEAEKVALKWDQAVKEDIKKVEKIGDFNGDDQLQQAILKGLKGYGKIVSEDYPKLINIRKSTTQDPVVEQGLLDNINKAFEDMANGVNVASDKFEKDYAKK
;
A
#
# COMPACT_ATOMS: atom_id res chain seq x y z
N MET A 1 -48.54 43.35 12.80
CA MET A 1 -48.51 42.40 13.93
C MET A 1 -48.37 40.98 13.38
N LYS A 2 -47.33 40.26 13.85
CA LYS A 2 -47.18 38.79 14.02
C LYS A 2 -47.33 37.88 12.78
N LYS A 3 -46.19 37.33 12.32
CA LYS A 3 -45.73 35.90 12.44
C LYS A 3 -46.36 34.99 11.34
N VAL A 4 -45.73 34.00 10.73
CA VAL A 4 -44.62 33.10 11.14
C VAL A 4 -43.92 32.59 9.88
N ILE A 5 -42.60 32.41 9.96
CA ILE A 5 -41.78 31.60 9.05
C ILE A 5 -42.09 30.12 9.32
N SER A 6 -42.23 29.29 8.30
CA SER A 6 -42.05 27.84 8.46
C SER A 6 -41.37 27.27 7.23
N GLY A 7 -40.05 27.13 7.32
CA GLY A 7 -39.26 26.34 6.40
C GLY A 7 -39.44 24.85 6.70
N SER A 8 -39.56 24.06 5.64
CA SER A 8 -39.51 22.60 5.72
C SER A 8 -38.24 22.14 5.03
N ALA A 9 -37.14 22.10 5.77
CA ALA A 9 -35.96 21.35 5.38
C ALA A 9 -36.25 19.87 5.67
N ALA A 10 -36.51 19.08 4.64
CA ALA A 10 -36.59 17.64 4.74
C ALA A 10 -35.17 17.11 5.02
N LEU A 11 -34.89 16.80 6.29
CA LEU A 11 -33.75 16.02 6.71
C LEU A 11 -33.90 14.61 6.12
N ILE A 12 -33.20 14.36 5.00
CA ILE A 12 -32.94 13.00 4.52
C ILE A 12 -31.91 12.42 5.49
N MET A 13 -32.42 11.79 6.54
CA MET A 13 -31.65 10.89 7.38
C MET A 13 -31.28 9.69 6.49
N PHE A 14 -30.06 9.74 5.95
CA PHE A 14 -29.46 8.62 5.24
C PHE A 14 -29.23 7.53 6.29
N CYS A 15 -30.23 6.67 6.49
CA CYS A 15 -30.06 5.41 7.16
C CYS A 15 -29.02 4.64 6.33
N THR A 16 -27.75 4.72 6.73
CA THR A 16 -26.72 3.81 6.24
C THR A 16 -27.21 2.43 6.57
N LEU A 17 -27.63 1.75 5.51
CA LEU A 17 -28.14 0.41 5.53
C LEU A 17 -27.20 -0.45 6.38
N LEU A 18 -27.80 -1.11 7.37
CA LEU A 18 -27.26 -2.28 8.02
C LEU A 18 -26.80 -3.24 6.92
N SER A 19 -25.52 -3.17 6.56
CA SER A 19 -24.84 -4.34 6.02
C SER A 19 -24.79 -5.33 7.18
N CYS A 20 -25.83 -6.15 7.30
CA CYS A 20 -25.73 -7.45 7.94
C CYS A 20 -24.81 -8.34 7.09
N GLY A 21 -23.56 -7.91 6.90
CA GLY A 21 -22.48 -8.77 6.47
C GLY A 21 -22.15 -9.68 7.65
N GLN A 22 -21.81 -10.94 7.37
CA GLN A 22 -21.20 -11.78 8.38
C GLN A 22 -19.97 -11.05 8.93
N LYS A 23 -19.83 -11.06 10.27
CA LYS A 23 -18.61 -10.55 10.90
C LYS A 23 -17.41 -11.26 10.29
N LYS A 24 -16.40 -10.49 9.90
CA LYS A 24 -15.13 -11.03 9.40
C LYS A 24 -14.47 -11.82 10.52
N ASP A 25 -13.89 -12.97 10.18
CA ASP A 25 -13.01 -13.72 11.08
C ASP A 25 -11.62 -13.06 11.07
N ALA A 26 -11.05 -12.84 12.25
CA ALA A 26 -9.80 -12.09 12.41
C ALA A 26 -8.62 -12.76 11.70
N VAL A 27 -8.50 -14.10 11.81
CA VAL A 27 -7.40 -14.84 11.21
C VAL A 27 -7.51 -14.81 9.69
N ALA A 28 -8.71 -15.04 9.17
CA ALA A 28 -8.96 -14.95 7.73
C ALA A 28 -8.65 -13.55 7.17
N TYR A 29 -9.11 -12.50 7.87
CA TYR A 29 -8.89 -11.11 7.47
C TYR A 29 -7.41 -10.73 7.45
N ASN A 30 -6.67 -11.04 8.53
CA ASN A 30 -5.24 -10.76 8.60
C ASN A 30 -4.48 -11.50 7.49
N ASN A 31 -4.74 -12.79 7.32
CA ASN A 31 -4.06 -13.61 6.32
C ASN A 31 -4.33 -13.12 4.89
N GLU A 32 -5.56 -12.68 4.58
CA GLU A 32 -5.91 -12.14 3.28
C GLU A 32 -5.12 -10.86 2.96
N LEU A 33 -5.06 -9.92 3.90
CA LEU A 33 -4.28 -8.68 3.73
C LEU A 33 -2.77 -8.93 3.65
N MET A 34 -2.25 -9.81 4.51
CA MET A 34 -0.82 -10.16 4.52
C MET A 34 -0.41 -10.87 3.23
N THR A 35 -1.27 -11.72 2.66
CA THR A 35 -1.03 -12.37 1.36
C THR A 35 -0.84 -11.34 0.25
N ILE A 36 -1.66 -10.27 0.25
CA ILE A 36 -1.57 -9.21 -0.76
C ILE A 36 -0.26 -8.43 -0.63
N ILE A 37 0.10 -7.96 0.56
CA ILE A 37 1.32 -7.16 0.67
C ILE A 37 2.60 -7.99 0.50
N ASN A 38 2.58 -9.26 0.90
CA ASN A 38 3.73 -10.14 0.73
C ASN A 38 3.93 -10.56 -0.73
N SER A 39 2.92 -10.45 -1.61
CA SER A 39 3.14 -10.69 -3.04
C SER A 39 4.09 -9.68 -3.68
N GLU A 40 4.32 -8.52 -3.06
CA GLU A 40 5.27 -7.51 -3.53
C GLU A 40 6.73 -8.02 -3.51
N GLU A 41 7.06 -9.04 -2.71
CA GLU A 41 8.39 -9.65 -2.64
C GLU A 41 8.88 -10.19 -4.00
N VAL A 42 7.96 -10.71 -4.83
CA VAL A 42 8.31 -11.20 -6.16
C VAL A 42 8.84 -10.07 -7.04
N HIS A 43 8.24 -8.88 -6.94
CA HIS A 43 8.63 -7.73 -7.74
C HIS A 43 9.93 -7.11 -7.26
N ILE A 44 10.16 -7.08 -5.94
CA ILE A 44 11.45 -6.70 -5.35
C ILE A 44 12.55 -7.61 -5.91
N SER A 45 12.33 -8.92 -5.92
CA SER A 45 13.30 -9.90 -6.44
C SER A 45 13.56 -9.73 -7.93
N GLU A 46 12.51 -9.58 -8.75
CA GLU A 46 12.61 -9.32 -10.19
C GLU A 46 13.41 -8.03 -10.47
N MET A 47 13.12 -6.96 -9.73
CA MET A 47 13.79 -5.67 -9.90
C MET A 47 15.27 -5.75 -9.52
N ASN A 48 15.58 -6.36 -8.36
CA ASN A 48 16.95 -6.56 -7.91
C ASN A 48 17.76 -7.38 -8.92
N SER A 49 17.17 -8.46 -9.46
CA SER A 49 17.82 -9.30 -10.48
C SER A 49 18.13 -8.52 -11.76
N ALA A 50 17.17 -7.74 -12.27
CA ALA A 50 17.37 -6.93 -13.48
C ALA A 50 18.44 -5.84 -13.27
N MET A 51 18.40 -5.15 -12.12
CA MET A 51 19.33 -4.09 -11.76
C MET A 51 20.76 -4.61 -11.54
N GLN A 52 20.94 -5.73 -10.85
CA GLN A 52 22.25 -6.37 -10.62
C GLN A 52 22.85 -6.91 -11.92
N SER A 53 22.00 -7.45 -12.81
CA SER A 53 22.42 -7.94 -14.13
C SER A 53 22.71 -6.82 -15.13
N LYS A 54 22.57 -5.55 -14.72
CA LYS A 54 22.70 -4.34 -15.57
C LYS A 54 21.78 -4.36 -16.80
N LYS A 55 20.68 -5.11 -16.72
CA LYS A 55 19.70 -5.22 -17.79
C LYS A 55 18.65 -4.14 -17.63
N TYR A 56 19.05 -2.89 -17.86
CA TYR A 56 18.24 -1.74 -17.49
C TYR A 56 16.93 -1.63 -18.26
N ASP A 57 16.88 -2.08 -19.51
CA ASP A 57 15.62 -2.14 -20.27
C ASP A 57 14.67 -3.24 -19.74
N GLU A 58 15.20 -4.31 -19.11
CA GLU A 58 14.39 -5.27 -18.36
C GLU A 58 13.91 -4.66 -17.04
N ALA A 59 14.77 -3.90 -16.35
CA ALA A 59 14.41 -3.21 -15.11
C ALA A 59 13.27 -2.20 -15.33
N GLU A 60 13.29 -1.45 -16.42
CA GLU A 60 12.19 -0.55 -16.80
C GLU A 60 10.86 -1.30 -17.00
N LYS A 61 10.89 -2.48 -17.65
CA LYS A 61 9.70 -3.33 -17.81
C LYS A 61 9.20 -3.88 -16.47
N VAL A 62 10.11 -4.30 -15.59
CA VAL A 62 9.76 -4.75 -14.25
C VAL A 62 9.12 -3.61 -13.46
N ALA A 63 9.64 -2.38 -13.53
CA ALA A 63 9.04 -1.22 -12.88
C ALA A 63 7.59 -0.99 -13.35
N LEU A 64 7.34 -1.03 -14.67
CA LEU A 64 6.00 -0.85 -15.22
C LEU A 64 5.03 -1.97 -14.78
N LYS A 65 5.49 -3.22 -14.78
CA LYS A 65 4.70 -4.36 -14.31
C LYS A 65 4.35 -4.22 -12.83
N TRP A 66 5.34 -3.86 -12.02
CA TRP A 66 5.17 -3.70 -10.58
C TRP A 66 4.25 -2.51 -10.25
N ASP A 67 4.39 -1.37 -10.93
CA ASP A 67 3.47 -0.23 -10.78
C ASP A 67 2.00 -0.59 -11.11
N GLN A 68 1.76 -1.48 -12.08
CA GLN A 68 0.42 -1.98 -12.36
C GLN A 68 -0.07 -2.93 -11.26
N ALA A 69 0.77 -3.88 -10.83
CA ALA A 69 0.42 -4.84 -9.80
C ALA A 69 0.05 -4.15 -8.48
N VAL A 70 0.86 -3.20 -8.01
CA VAL A 70 0.58 -2.49 -6.75
C VAL A 70 -0.72 -1.67 -6.81
N LYS A 71 -1.08 -1.12 -7.98
CA LYS A 71 -2.37 -0.44 -8.18
C LYS A 71 -3.55 -1.41 -8.11
N GLU A 72 -3.38 -2.63 -8.58
CA GLU A 72 -4.40 -3.67 -8.44
C GLU A 72 -4.52 -4.15 -6.99
N ASP A 73 -3.40 -4.31 -6.31
CA ASP A 73 -3.35 -4.74 -4.91
C ASP A 73 -3.95 -3.69 -3.97
N ILE A 74 -3.71 -2.39 -4.21
CA ILE A 74 -4.40 -1.30 -3.51
C ILE A 74 -5.93 -1.45 -3.67
N LYS A 75 -6.44 -1.68 -4.88
CA LYS A 75 -7.88 -1.86 -5.13
C LYS A 75 -8.43 -3.10 -4.42
N LYS A 76 -7.67 -4.20 -4.35
CA LYS A 76 -8.05 -5.41 -3.61
C LYS A 76 -8.20 -5.10 -2.12
N VAL A 77 -7.23 -4.41 -1.52
CA VAL A 77 -7.27 -4.02 -0.10
C VAL A 77 -8.41 -3.04 0.19
N GLU A 78 -8.64 -2.06 -0.69
CA GLU A 78 -9.78 -1.14 -0.57
C GLU A 78 -11.12 -1.90 -0.61
N LYS A 79 -11.24 -2.90 -1.49
CA LYS A 79 -12.43 -3.74 -1.60
C LYS A 79 -12.65 -4.64 -0.38
N ILE A 80 -11.58 -5.15 0.24
CA ILE A 80 -11.66 -5.94 1.47
C ILE A 80 -12.27 -5.09 2.60
N GLY A 81 -11.88 -3.82 2.71
CA GLY A 81 -12.45 -2.89 3.69
C GLY A 81 -11.94 -3.13 5.12
N ASP A 82 -12.56 -2.44 6.08
CA ASP A 82 -12.21 -2.53 7.50
C ASP A 82 -12.48 -3.92 8.11
N PHE A 83 -11.93 -4.18 9.28
CA PHE A 83 -12.30 -5.33 10.10
C PHE A 83 -13.43 -4.97 11.06
N ASN A 84 -14.68 -5.22 10.67
CA ASN A 84 -15.85 -5.02 11.55
C ASN A 84 -15.91 -3.62 12.18
N GLY A 85 -15.47 -2.58 11.45
CA GLY A 85 -15.38 -1.19 11.89
C GLY A 85 -13.99 -0.73 12.36
N ASP A 86 -12.98 -1.60 12.43
CA ASP A 86 -11.57 -1.23 12.68
C ASP A 86 -10.76 -1.27 11.38
N ASP A 87 -10.27 -0.11 10.92
CA ASP A 87 -9.53 0.03 9.67
C ASP A 87 -7.99 0.06 9.85
N GLN A 88 -7.47 -0.09 11.07
CA GLN A 88 -6.05 0.20 11.35
C GLN A 88 -5.09 -0.68 10.54
N LEU A 89 -5.34 -1.99 10.49
CA LEU A 89 -4.54 -2.92 9.71
C LEU A 89 -4.65 -2.62 8.21
N GLN A 90 -5.87 -2.35 7.71
CA GLN A 90 -6.10 -2.00 6.31
C GLN A 90 -5.29 -0.74 5.93
N GLN A 91 -5.33 0.31 6.74
CA GLN A 91 -4.63 1.56 6.47
C GLN A 91 -3.10 1.37 6.47
N ALA A 92 -2.57 0.55 7.37
CA ALA A 92 -1.15 0.23 7.40
C ALA A 92 -0.70 -0.50 6.12
N ILE A 93 -1.48 -1.48 5.66
CA ILE A 93 -1.25 -2.20 4.41
C ILE A 93 -1.33 -1.24 3.20
N LEU A 94 -2.37 -0.40 3.13
CA LEU A 94 -2.51 0.60 2.07
C LEU A 94 -1.34 1.58 2.04
N LYS A 95 -0.84 1.98 3.21
CA LYS A 95 0.34 2.84 3.31
C LYS A 95 1.60 2.15 2.78
N GLY A 96 1.79 0.87 3.11
CA GLY A 96 2.87 0.04 2.56
C GLY A 96 2.79 -0.06 1.03
N LEU A 97 1.63 -0.45 0.49
CA LEU A 97 1.43 -0.54 -0.96
C LEU A 97 1.64 0.81 -1.67
N LYS A 98 1.15 1.92 -1.10
CA LYS A 98 1.39 3.26 -1.68
C LYS A 98 2.88 3.63 -1.66
N GLY A 99 3.63 3.20 -0.64
CA GLY A 99 5.07 3.38 -0.61
C GLY A 99 5.79 2.57 -1.69
N TYR A 100 5.40 1.31 -1.92
CA TYR A 100 5.88 0.53 -3.07
C TYR A 100 5.60 1.25 -4.39
N GLY A 101 4.37 1.71 -4.58
CA GLY A 101 3.95 2.50 -5.75
C GLY A 101 4.82 3.74 -5.98
N LYS A 102 5.19 4.44 -4.92
CA LYS A 102 6.08 5.61 -5.02
C LYS A 102 7.50 5.22 -5.44
N ILE A 103 8.08 4.20 -4.79
CA ILE A 103 9.44 3.73 -5.10
C ILE A 103 9.53 3.31 -6.58
N VAL A 104 8.54 2.56 -7.08
CA VAL A 104 8.55 2.04 -8.44
C VAL A 104 8.28 3.10 -9.51
N SER A 105 7.44 4.09 -9.21
CA SER A 105 7.11 5.15 -10.18
C SER A 105 8.10 6.33 -10.16
N GLU A 106 8.81 6.55 -9.06
CA GLU A 106 9.71 7.70 -8.90
C GLU A 106 11.18 7.31 -8.77
N ASP A 107 11.52 6.41 -7.86
CA ASP A 107 12.90 6.22 -7.42
C ASP A 107 13.67 5.20 -8.28
N TYR A 108 13.06 4.07 -8.63
CA TYR A 108 13.67 3.12 -9.57
C TYR A 108 13.96 3.74 -10.95
N PRO A 109 13.06 4.53 -11.57
CA PRO A 109 13.36 5.21 -12.83
C PRO A 109 14.57 6.17 -12.73
N LYS A 110 14.70 6.92 -11.63
CA LYS A 110 15.88 7.78 -11.40
C LYS A 110 17.15 6.93 -11.30
N LEU A 111 17.11 5.83 -10.55
CA LEU A 111 18.25 4.94 -10.35
C LEU A 111 18.69 4.28 -11.67
N ILE A 112 17.72 3.81 -12.46
CA ILE A 112 17.95 3.25 -13.80
C ILE A 112 18.62 4.30 -14.71
N ASN A 113 18.11 5.53 -14.72
CA ASN A 113 18.65 6.61 -15.54
C ASN A 113 20.10 6.95 -15.16
N ILE A 114 20.41 7.04 -13.86
CA ILE A 114 21.78 7.26 -13.38
C ILE A 114 22.70 6.13 -13.88
N ARG A 115 22.26 4.87 -13.75
CA ARG A 115 23.07 3.71 -14.16
C ARG A 115 23.23 3.54 -15.66
N LYS A 116 22.27 4.03 -16.47
CA LYS A 116 22.37 4.11 -17.94
C LYS A 116 23.25 5.28 -18.41
N SER A 117 23.44 6.32 -17.58
CA SER A 117 24.22 7.51 -17.92
C SER A 117 25.70 7.18 -18.11
N THR A 118 26.35 7.89 -19.04
CA THR A 118 27.81 7.88 -19.23
C THR A 118 28.54 8.71 -18.17
N THR A 119 27.82 9.51 -17.39
CA THR A 119 28.32 10.30 -16.27
C THR A 119 27.55 9.91 -15.01
N GLN A 120 28.07 8.92 -14.29
CA GLN A 120 27.51 8.46 -13.03
C GLN A 120 27.96 9.40 -11.91
N ASP A 121 27.03 9.79 -11.04
CA ASP A 121 27.32 10.48 -9.78
C ASP A 121 27.14 9.47 -8.63
N PRO A 122 28.23 8.91 -8.09
CA PRO A 122 28.16 7.89 -7.05
C PRO A 122 27.48 8.37 -5.76
N VAL A 123 27.55 9.68 -5.46
CA VAL A 123 26.95 10.24 -4.24
C VAL A 123 25.45 10.29 -4.39
N VAL A 124 24.96 10.76 -5.54
CA VAL A 124 23.52 10.80 -5.85
C VAL A 124 22.96 9.38 -5.94
N GLU A 125 23.69 8.45 -6.57
CA GLU A 125 23.27 7.05 -6.65
C GLU A 125 23.13 6.42 -5.25
N GLN A 126 24.16 6.58 -4.40
CA GLN A 126 24.14 6.00 -3.06
C GLN A 126 23.00 6.59 -2.22
N GLY A 127 22.80 7.91 -2.27
CA GLY A 127 21.70 8.54 -1.54
C GLY A 127 20.32 8.03 -1.99
N LEU A 128 20.15 7.71 -3.27
CA LEU A 128 18.92 7.12 -3.77
C LEU A 128 18.72 5.68 -3.29
N LEU A 129 19.78 4.86 -3.29
CA LEU A 129 19.75 3.49 -2.75
C LEU A 129 19.40 3.48 -1.26
N ASP A 130 20.00 4.37 -0.48
CA ASP A 130 19.74 4.49 0.96
C ASP A 130 18.28 4.88 1.22
N ASN A 131 17.73 5.81 0.43
CA ASN A 131 16.33 6.21 0.51
C ASN A 131 15.38 5.06 0.17
N ILE A 132 15.67 4.29 -0.89
CA ILE A 132 14.87 3.12 -1.28
C ILE A 132 14.89 2.06 -0.18
N ASN A 133 16.07 1.72 0.33
CA ASN A 133 16.22 0.72 1.39
C ASN A 133 15.48 1.14 2.66
N LYS A 134 15.66 2.39 3.09
CA LYS A 134 14.96 2.95 4.24
C LYS A 134 13.45 2.91 4.05
N ALA A 135 12.95 3.23 2.86
CA ALA A 135 11.53 3.17 2.58
C ALA A 135 10.99 1.73 2.69
N PHE A 136 11.70 0.72 2.17
CA PHE A 136 11.32 -0.68 2.36
C PHE A 136 11.27 -1.08 3.84
N GLU A 137 12.28 -0.73 4.62
CA GLU A 137 12.32 -1.00 6.06
C GLU A 137 11.16 -0.32 6.80
N ASP A 138 10.91 0.96 6.54
CA ASP A 138 9.84 1.72 7.20
C ASP A 138 8.45 1.13 6.87
N MET A 139 8.24 0.65 5.64
CA MET A 139 7.01 -0.04 5.23
C MET A 139 6.83 -1.39 5.92
N ALA A 140 7.86 -2.24 5.88
CA ALA A 140 7.83 -3.55 6.52
C ALA A 140 7.56 -3.42 8.03
N ASN A 141 8.26 -2.49 8.70
CA ASN A 141 8.04 -2.22 10.12
C ASN A 141 6.62 -1.71 10.39
N GLY A 142 6.10 -0.80 9.57
CA GLY A 142 4.74 -0.28 9.74
C GLY A 142 3.66 -1.36 9.63
N VAL A 143 3.83 -2.29 8.69
CA VAL A 143 2.92 -3.42 8.48
C VAL A 143 3.03 -4.43 9.63
N ASN A 144 4.24 -4.81 10.01
CA ASN A 144 4.48 -5.76 11.09
C ASN A 144 3.90 -5.26 12.43
N VAL A 145 4.12 -3.99 12.76
CA VAL A 145 3.56 -3.38 13.98
C VAL A 145 2.03 -3.40 13.97
N ALA A 146 1.41 -3.11 12.82
CA ALA A 146 -0.05 -3.12 12.68
C ALA A 146 -0.62 -4.55 12.76
N SER A 147 0.02 -5.52 12.10
CA SER A 147 -0.35 -6.94 12.16
C SER A 147 -0.24 -7.49 13.57
N ASP A 148 0.90 -7.29 14.23
CA ASP A 148 1.13 -7.71 15.63
C ASP A 148 0.09 -7.12 16.59
N LYS A 149 -0.29 -5.86 16.37
CA LYS A 149 -1.32 -5.20 17.17
C LYS A 149 -2.69 -5.80 16.90
N PHE A 150 -3.05 -5.99 15.63
CA PHE A 150 -4.31 -6.60 15.23
C PHE A 150 -4.47 -8.01 15.82
N GLU A 151 -3.43 -8.84 15.72
CA GLU A 151 -3.42 -10.18 16.31
C GLU A 151 -3.62 -10.13 17.83
N LYS A 152 -2.98 -9.20 18.55
CA LYS A 152 -3.17 -9.06 20.00
C LYS A 152 -4.59 -8.63 20.39
N ASP A 153 -5.17 -7.69 19.63
CA ASP A 153 -6.50 -7.15 19.91
C ASP A 153 -7.61 -8.18 19.63
N TYR A 154 -7.40 -9.07 18.65
CA TYR A 154 -8.41 -10.02 18.19
C TYR A 154 -8.04 -11.49 18.38
N ALA A 155 -6.96 -11.80 19.10
CA ALA A 155 -6.67 -13.15 19.57
C ALA A 155 -7.85 -13.64 20.39
N LYS A 156 -8.53 -14.70 19.91
CA LYS A 156 -9.65 -15.34 20.61
C LYS A 156 -9.17 -15.72 22.03
N LYS A 157 -9.76 -15.11 23.06
CA LYS A 157 -9.69 -15.63 24.44
C LYS A 157 -10.68 -16.77 24.60
#